data_AF-A0A8K0CU47-F1
#
_entry.id   AF-A0A8K0CU47-F1
#
_cell.length_a   1.000
_cell.length_b   1.000
_cell.length_c   1.000
_cell.angle_alpha   90.00
_cell.angle_beta   90.00
_cell.angle_gamma   90.00
#
_symmetry.space_group_name_H-M   'P 1'
#
loop_
_entity.id
_entity.type
_entity.pdbx_description
1 polymer ?
#
loop_
_entity_poly.entity_id
_entity_poly.type
_entity_poly.pdbx_seq_one_letter_code
_entity_poly.pdbx_strand_id
1 'polypeptide(L)'
;IIKAYAKMLKFSQILEFFATREWNIVNDNVYNLWNRLNDEDKNLFPFNMDIIDCKQYVQGICLGIKLYVMKETLDNAEADKKRYQRLMKIHYAVKYTFMLILLIIFYQVIRLSLGVYGLIFA
;
A
#
# COMPACT_ATOMS: atom_id res chain seq x y z
N ILE A 1 23.59 -3.68 -2.46
CA ILE A 1 22.30 -3.58 -3.18
C ILE A 1 21.64 -4.96 -3.33
N ILE A 2 22.29 -5.95 -3.96
CA ILE A 2 21.72 -7.31 -4.18
C ILE A 2 21.30 -8.03 -2.88
N LYS A 3 22.13 -7.98 -1.81
CA LYS A 3 21.82 -8.63 -0.52
C LYS A 3 20.59 -8.03 0.18
N ALA A 4 20.43 -6.71 0.13
CA ALA A 4 19.28 -6.03 0.72
C ALA A 4 17.99 -6.38 -0.02
N TYR A 5 18.05 -6.37 -1.36
CA TYR A 5 16.93 -6.77 -2.21
C TYR A 5 16.52 -8.22 -1.96
N ALA A 6 17.48 -9.16 -1.88
CA ALA A 6 17.20 -10.56 -1.57
C ALA A 6 16.52 -10.73 -0.19
N LYS A 7 16.95 -9.95 0.82
CA LYS A 7 16.34 -9.96 2.15
C LYS A 7 14.90 -9.45 2.13
N MET A 8 14.64 -8.35 1.40
CA MET A 8 13.29 -7.80 1.23
C MET A 8 12.37 -8.77 0.50
N LEU A 9 12.86 -9.41 -0.57
CA LEU A 9 12.09 -10.40 -1.33
C LEU A 9 11.68 -11.59 -0.46
N LYS A 10 12.63 -12.12 0.33
CA LYS A 10 12.38 -13.23 1.26
C LYS A 10 11.33 -12.86 2.32
N PHE A 11 11.41 -11.64 2.85
CA PHE A 11 10.44 -11.15 3.83
C PHE A 11 9.05 -10.93 3.20
N SER A 12 9.01 -10.42 1.97
CA SER A 12 7.77 -10.25 1.20
C SER A 12 7.07 -11.58 0.96
N GLN A 13 7.80 -12.63 0.60
CA GLN A 13 7.24 -13.98 0.39
C GLN A 13 6.63 -14.55 1.68
N ILE A 14 7.26 -14.31 2.83
CA ILE A 14 6.73 -14.75 4.13
C ILE A 14 5.47 -13.96 4.49
N LEU A 15 5.49 -12.65 4.31
CA LEU A 15 4.36 -11.77 4.61
C LEU A 15 3.18 -11.96 3.65
N GLU A 16 3.43 -12.41 2.42
CA GLU A 16 2.41 -12.58 1.39
C GLU A 16 1.22 -13.38 1.91
N PHE A 17 1.48 -14.52 2.57
CA PHE A 17 0.43 -15.35 3.16
C PHE A 17 -0.46 -14.60 4.16
N PHE A 18 0.14 -13.74 4.99
CA PHE A 18 -0.59 -12.97 6.01
C PHE A 18 -1.27 -11.73 5.44
N ALA A 19 -0.67 -11.09 4.43
CA ALA A 19 -1.12 -9.81 3.90
C ALA A 19 -2.17 -9.92 2.79
N THR A 20 -2.20 -11.04 2.04
CA THR A 20 -3.08 -11.19 0.86
C THR A 20 -4.35 -11.98 1.13
N ARG A 21 -4.41 -12.71 2.23
CA ARG A 21 -5.58 -13.52 2.59
C ARG A 21 -6.54 -12.71 3.45
N GLU A 22 -7.82 -12.90 3.22
CA GLU A 22 -8.86 -12.36 4.10
C GLU A 22 -8.90 -13.19 5.39
N TRP A 23 -8.68 -12.52 6.51
CA TRP A 23 -8.79 -13.12 7.83
C TRP A 23 -10.14 -12.73 8.43
N ASN A 24 -11.08 -13.65 8.43
CA ASN A 24 -12.32 -13.46 9.19
C ASN A 24 -12.06 -13.81 10.66
N ILE A 25 -11.78 -12.79 11.47
CA ILE A 25 -11.63 -12.95 12.92
C ILE A 25 -12.99 -12.69 13.55
N VAL A 26 -13.73 -13.76 13.81
CA VAL A 26 -15.03 -13.70 14.51
C VAL A 26 -14.76 -13.61 16.01
N ASN A 27 -15.26 -12.56 16.67
CA ASN A 27 -15.00 -12.29 18.08
C ASN A 27 -16.26 -12.08 18.94
N ASP A 28 -17.38 -12.69 18.53
CA ASP A 28 -18.70 -12.48 19.13
C ASP A 28 -18.72 -12.80 20.63
N ASN A 29 -17.98 -13.82 21.06
CA ASN A 29 -17.92 -14.21 22.47
C ASN A 29 -17.24 -13.14 23.35
N VAL A 30 -16.19 -12.48 22.86
CA VAL A 30 -15.51 -11.42 23.61
C VAL A 30 -16.38 -10.17 23.67
N TYR A 31 -17.09 -9.86 22.59
CA TYR A 31 -18.06 -8.75 22.58
C TYR A 31 -19.22 -9.02 23.56
N ASN A 32 -19.77 -10.22 23.55
CA ASN A 32 -20.81 -10.65 24.47
C ASN A 32 -20.34 -10.63 25.93
N LEU A 33 -19.09 -11.05 26.18
CA LEU A 33 -18.50 -10.97 27.51
C LEU A 33 -18.36 -9.51 27.97
N TRP A 34 -17.83 -8.64 27.11
CA TRP A 34 -17.70 -7.21 27.40
C TRP A 34 -19.04 -6.57 27.78
N ASN A 35 -20.11 -6.90 27.06
CA ASN A 35 -21.44 -6.36 27.34
C ASN A 35 -22.06 -6.85 28.65
N ARG A 36 -21.61 -8.00 29.17
CA ARG A 36 -22.09 -8.58 30.44
C ARG A 36 -21.34 -8.06 31.66
N LEU A 37 -20.15 -7.47 31.49
CA LEU A 37 -19.37 -6.91 32.59
C LEU A 37 -20.01 -5.63 33.15
N ASN A 38 -19.89 -5.45 34.45
CA ASN A 38 -20.22 -4.20 35.12
C ASN A 38 -19.16 -3.12 34.82
N ASP A 39 -19.43 -1.88 35.21
CA ASP A 39 -18.50 -0.77 34.91
C ASP A 39 -17.20 -0.83 35.72
N GLU A 40 -17.21 -1.41 36.93
CA GLU A 40 -15.98 -1.61 37.74
C GLU A 40 -15.01 -2.56 37.03
N ASP A 41 -15.49 -3.71 36.56
CA ASP A 41 -14.68 -4.74 35.90
C ASP A 41 -14.17 -4.25 34.54
N LYS A 42 -15.00 -3.49 33.80
CA LYS A 42 -14.58 -2.85 32.53
C LYS A 42 -13.45 -1.85 32.74
N ASN A 43 -13.47 -1.10 33.83
CA ASN A 43 -12.42 -0.16 34.18
C ASN A 43 -11.16 -0.87 34.68
N LEU A 44 -11.31 -1.98 35.40
CA LEU A 44 -10.20 -2.78 35.89
C LEU A 44 -9.47 -3.51 34.75
N PHE A 45 -10.21 -3.96 33.73
CA PHE A 45 -9.68 -4.69 32.58
C PHE A 45 -10.27 -4.19 31.25
N PRO A 46 -9.79 -3.05 30.71
CA PRO A 46 -10.28 -2.54 29.44
C PRO A 46 -9.70 -3.34 28.26
N PHE A 47 -10.53 -4.17 27.63
CA PHE A 47 -10.17 -4.96 26.44
C PHE A 47 -11.08 -4.70 25.22
N ASN A 48 -11.91 -3.66 25.28
CA ASN A 48 -12.71 -3.26 24.13
C ASN A 48 -11.85 -2.60 23.06
N MET A 49 -11.81 -3.23 21.88
CA MET A 49 -11.06 -2.75 20.71
C MET A 49 -11.78 -1.60 19.99
N ASP A 50 -13.08 -1.37 20.23
CA ASP A 50 -13.86 -0.29 19.61
C ASP A 50 -13.41 1.10 20.08
N ILE A 51 -12.68 1.17 21.19
CA ILE A 51 -12.13 2.41 21.74
C ILE A 51 -10.94 2.91 20.89
N ILE A 52 -10.30 2.01 20.12
CA ILE A 52 -9.12 2.34 19.34
C ILE A 52 -9.54 2.97 18.01
N ASP A 53 -9.17 4.24 17.82
CA ASP A 53 -9.19 4.85 16.48
C ASP A 53 -8.11 4.18 15.62
N CYS A 54 -8.51 3.22 14.80
CA CYS A 54 -7.65 2.51 13.86
C CYS A 54 -6.80 3.45 13.00
N LYS A 55 -7.32 4.63 12.62
CA LYS A 55 -6.58 5.59 11.81
C LYS A 55 -5.41 6.18 12.59
N GLN A 56 -5.64 6.61 13.83
CA GLN A 56 -4.58 7.13 14.69
C GLN A 56 -3.57 6.05 15.07
N TYR A 57 -4.05 4.84 15.35
CA TYR A 57 -3.19 3.71 15.68
C TYR A 57 -2.22 3.37 14.53
N VAL A 58 -2.73 3.25 13.31
CA VAL A 58 -1.89 3.01 12.12
C VAL A 58 -0.94 4.17 11.85
N GLN A 59 -1.38 5.43 12.05
CA GLN A 59 -0.49 6.59 11.95
C GLN A 59 0.66 6.52 12.96
N GLY A 60 0.37 6.14 14.21
CA GLY A 60 1.38 5.92 15.24
C GLY A 60 2.40 4.84 14.85
N ILE A 61 1.94 3.73 14.28
CA ILE A 61 2.81 2.67 13.75
C ILE A 61 3.72 3.23 12.65
N CYS A 62 3.17 3.96 11.67
CA CYS A 62 3.96 4.54 10.58
C CYS A 62 5.03 5.51 11.10
N LEU A 63 4.71 6.35 12.07
CA LEU A 63 5.66 7.25 12.72
C LEU A 63 6.75 6.47 13.48
N GLY A 64 6.37 5.42 14.20
CA GLY A 64 7.32 4.53 14.89
C GLY A 64 8.28 3.85 13.93
N ILE A 65 7.80 3.33 12.80
CA ILE A 65 8.66 2.75 11.76
C ILE A 65 9.64 3.81 11.24
N LYS A 66 9.15 5.01 10.96
CA LYS A 66 9.99 6.11 10.46
C LYS A 66 11.10 6.47 11.46
N LEU A 67 10.76 6.59 12.75
CA LEU A 67 11.72 7.00 13.78
C LEU A 67 12.73 5.89 14.11
N TYR A 68 12.25 4.65 14.33
CA TYR A 68 13.08 3.59 14.90
C TYR A 68 13.70 2.65 13.86
N VAL A 69 12.95 2.32 12.80
CA VAL A 69 13.42 1.42 11.74
C VAL A 69 14.20 2.19 10.69
N MET A 70 13.65 3.32 10.22
CA MET A 70 14.29 4.14 9.19
C MET A 70 15.30 5.14 9.75
N LYS A 71 15.27 5.39 11.08
CA LYS A 71 16.13 6.37 11.77
C LYS A 71 16.01 7.78 11.18
N GLU A 72 14.83 8.15 10.69
CA GLU A 72 14.55 9.49 10.16
C GLU A 72 14.04 10.42 11.27
N THR A 73 14.44 11.69 11.26
CA THR A 73 13.92 12.71 12.18
C THR A 73 12.54 13.18 11.75
N LEU A 74 11.65 13.43 12.73
CA LEU A 74 10.27 13.87 12.46
C LEU A 74 10.17 15.38 12.16
N ASP A 75 11.25 16.14 12.37
CA ASP A 75 11.27 17.61 12.24
C ASP A 75 11.02 18.11 10.82
N ASN A 76 11.24 17.28 9.80
CA ASN A 76 11.26 17.69 8.39
C ASN A 76 9.98 17.34 7.62
N ALA A 77 8.81 17.44 8.26
CA ALA A 77 7.52 17.14 7.64
C ALA A 77 7.29 17.89 6.31
N GLU A 78 7.82 19.11 6.18
CA GLU A 78 7.70 19.89 4.94
C GLU A 78 8.64 19.39 3.83
N ALA A 79 9.85 18.96 4.18
CA ALA A 79 10.79 18.37 3.23
C ALA A 79 10.27 17.02 2.71
N ASP A 80 9.66 16.22 3.58
CA ASP A 80 9.03 14.95 3.20
C ASP A 80 7.85 15.16 2.25
N LYS A 81 7.01 16.18 2.51
CA LYS A 81 5.95 16.58 1.58
C LYS A 81 6.52 16.97 0.21
N LYS A 82 7.59 17.77 0.17
CA LYS A 82 8.25 18.18 -1.09
C LYS A 82 8.83 16.97 -1.83
N ARG A 83 9.48 16.05 -1.12
CA ARG A 83 10.02 14.80 -1.69
C ARG A 83 8.91 13.92 -2.26
N TYR A 84 7.82 13.74 -1.52
CA TYR A 84 6.65 12.98 -1.97
C TYR A 84 6.02 13.61 -3.21
N GLN A 85 5.80 14.92 -3.22
CA GLN A 85 5.28 15.64 -4.39
C GLN A 85 6.19 15.48 -5.61
N ARG A 86 7.51 15.54 -5.44
CA ARG A 86 8.46 15.31 -6.53
C ARG A 86 8.35 13.88 -7.07
N LEU A 87 8.27 12.88 -6.19
CA LEU A 87 8.08 11.49 -6.59
C LEU A 87 6.76 11.28 -7.32
N MET A 88 5.67 11.91 -6.87
CA MET A 88 4.38 11.86 -7.58
C MET A 88 4.47 12.46 -8.97
N LYS A 89 5.11 13.64 -9.13
CA LYS A 89 5.30 14.26 -10.45
C LYS A 89 6.08 13.33 -11.39
N ILE A 90 7.16 12.71 -10.91
CA ILE A 90 7.94 11.74 -11.68
C ILE A 90 7.10 10.52 -12.03
N HIS A 91 6.35 9.95 -11.07
CA HIS A 91 5.50 8.80 -11.30
C HIS A 91 4.46 9.07 -12.39
N TYR A 92 3.74 10.20 -12.31
CA TYR A 92 2.77 10.57 -13.33
C TYR A 92 3.43 10.83 -14.69
N ALA A 93 4.58 11.51 -14.73
CA ALA A 93 5.32 11.73 -15.96
C ALA A 93 5.68 10.41 -16.65
N VAL A 94 6.24 9.45 -15.89
CA VAL A 94 6.59 8.11 -16.40
C VAL A 94 5.35 7.33 -16.85
N LYS A 95 4.25 7.40 -16.09
CA LYS A 95 3.00 6.72 -16.44
C LYS A 95 2.45 7.21 -17.78
N TYR A 96 2.39 8.53 -17.98
CA TYR A 96 1.86 9.11 -19.21
C TYR A 96 2.80 8.91 -20.40
N THR A 97 4.11 9.01 -20.20
CA THR A 97 5.07 8.73 -21.29
C THR A 97 4.99 7.28 -21.74
N PHE A 98 4.90 6.34 -20.81
CA PHE A 98 4.71 4.92 -21.13
C PHE A 98 3.39 4.66 -21.87
N MET A 99 2.29 5.26 -21.42
CA MET A 99 0.99 5.15 -22.08
C MET A 99 1.03 5.69 -23.52
N LEU A 100 1.71 6.82 -23.74
CA LEU A 100 1.86 7.43 -25.06
C LEU A 100 2.68 6.53 -26.00
N ILE A 101 3.78 5.93 -25.51
CA ILE A 101 4.58 4.98 -26.28
C ILE A 101 3.73 3.78 -26.72
N LEU A 102 2.93 3.20 -25.82
CA LEU A 102 2.04 2.10 -26.15
C LEU A 102 1.02 2.48 -27.24
N LEU A 103 0.44 3.68 -27.17
CA LEU A 103 -0.48 4.18 -28.19
C LEU A 103 0.19 4.36 -29.55
N ILE A 104 1.43 4.87 -29.59
CA ILE A 104 2.19 5.00 -30.85
C ILE A 104 2.45 3.63 -31.46
N ILE A 105 2.92 2.66 -30.67
CA ILE A 105 3.18 1.30 -31.14
C ILE A 105 1.89 0.68 -31.69
N PHE A 106 0.79 0.81 -30.95
CA PHE A 106 -0.52 0.32 -31.38
C PHE A 106 -0.97 0.93 -32.72
N TYR A 107 -0.84 2.25 -32.87
CA TYR A 107 -1.15 2.93 -34.13
C TYR A 107 -0.25 2.47 -35.28
N GLN A 108 1.05 2.26 -35.04
CA GLN A 108 1.96 1.75 -36.06
C GLN A 108 1.59 0.33 -36.51
N VAL A 109 1.20 -0.55 -35.58
CA VAL A 109 0.74 -1.91 -35.89
C VAL A 109 -0.53 -1.89 -36.74
N ILE A 110 -1.51 -1.06 -36.38
CA ILE A 110 -2.75 -0.90 -37.16
C ILE A 110 -2.46 -0.35 -38.57
N ARG A 111 -1.58 0.65 -38.67
CA ARG A 111 -1.20 1.22 -39.97
C ARG A 111 -0.54 0.18 -40.87
N LEU A 112 0.36 -0.63 -40.32
CA LEU A 112 1.03 -1.71 -41.06
C LEU A 112 0.04 -2.80 -41.49
N SER A 113 -0.88 -3.22 -40.62
CA SER A 113 -1.87 -4.23 -40.96
C SER A 113 -2.80 -3.75 -42.08
N LEU A 114 -3.31 -2.52 -42.00
CA LEU A 114 -4.13 -1.92 -43.07
C LEU A 114 -3.38 -1.83 -44.41
N GLY A 115 -2.09 -1.45 -44.38
CA GLY A 115 -1.27 -1.41 -45.59
C GLY A 115 -1.06 -2.78 -46.23
N VAL A 116 -0.88 -3.84 -45.43
CA VAL A 116 -0.77 -5.22 -45.90
C VAL A 116 -2.09 -5.71 -46.49
N TYR A 117 -3.23 -5.45 -45.84
CA TYR A 117 -4.55 -5.78 -46.39
C TYR A 117 -4.80 -5.09 -47.74
N GLY A 118 -4.40 -3.82 -47.89
CA GLY A 118 -4.50 -3.10 -49.16
C GLY A 118 -3.64 -3.68 -50.29
N LEU A 119 -2.46 -4.23 -49.98
CA LEU A 119 -1.59 -4.90 -50.96
C LEU A 119 -2.05 -6.31 -51.35
N ILE A 120 -2.75 -7.01 -50.45
CA ILE A 120 -3.26 -8.37 -50.71
C ILE A 120 -4.56 -8.33 -51.55
N PHE A 121 -5.34 -7.27 -51.45
CA PHE A 121 -6.64 -7.12 -52.13
C PHE A 121 -6.63 -6.17 -53.35
N ALA A 122 -5.47 -5.65 -53.74
CA ALA A 122 -5.25 -4.88 -54.98
C ALA A 122 -4.60 -5.76 -56.05
#